data_AF-A0A511QIP7-F1
#
_entry.id   AF-A0A511QIP7-F1
#
_cell.length_a   1.000
_cell.length_b   1.000
_cell.length_c   1.000
_cell.angle_alpha   90.00
_cell.angle_beta   90.00
_cell.angle_gamma   90.00
#
_symmetry.space_group_name_H-M   'P 1'
#
loop_
_entity.id
_entity.type
_entity.pdbx_description
1 polymer ?
#
loop_
_entity_poly.entity_id
_entity_poly.type
_entity_poly.pdbx_seq_one_letter_code
_entity_poly.pdbx_strand_id
1 'polypeptide(L)'
;MIKKLQKVSPWLKTSALRIIEELFPFIYFYYTNGSKLNRVNDLSFTDIESYSKLQDSKIEERLKDEHDRALAIDDKTSKFTLGLSVSLSIISASASSVVKILPESQFNEIISFLFGVSSLYMLSGGLIALGALKTLPKYGYGTAFEISKCTHVLIRSLLSQEKVNEIRYVRNELAFISLRNGFLIIFIALLLCIVVLFQQICICRQGWVTGLQCSGLG
;
A
#
# COMPACT_ATOMS: atom_id res chain seq x y z
N MET A 1 36.71 20.77 9.63
CA MET A 1 36.33 19.46 9.02
C MET A 1 35.10 18.79 9.67
N ILE A 2 34.27 19.52 10.46
CA ILE A 2 33.13 18.94 11.20
C ILE A 2 31.75 19.33 10.61
N LYS A 3 31.68 20.30 9.68
CA LYS A 3 30.41 20.75 9.07
C LYS A 3 29.90 19.90 7.90
N LYS A 4 30.67 18.92 7.40
CA LYS A 4 30.25 18.05 6.28
C LYS A 4 29.47 16.79 6.71
N LEU A 5 29.57 16.37 7.98
CA LEU A 5 28.91 15.15 8.48
C LEU A 5 27.44 15.36 8.89
N GLN A 6 27.00 16.60 9.08
CA GLN A 6 25.61 16.89 9.50
C GLN A 6 24.61 16.89 8.34
N LYS A 7 25.08 17.03 7.09
CA LYS A 7 24.23 17.10 5.89
C LYS A 7 23.88 15.71 5.31
N VAL A 8 24.64 14.67 5.70
CA VAL A 8 24.45 13.28 5.25
C VAL A 8 23.35 12.56 6.07
N SER A 9 23.17 12.96 7.33
CA SER A 9 22.19 12.40 8.28
C SER A 9 20.71 12.49 7.82
N PRO A 10 20.20 13.64 7.32
CA PRO A 10 18.79 13.73 6.90
C PRO A 10 18.49 12.94 5.62
N TRP A 11 19.44 12.84 4.69
CA TRP A 11 19.27 12.08 3.44
C TRP A 11 19.30 10.56 3.67
N LEU A 12 20.17 10.08 4.55
CA LEU A 12 20.16 8.67 4.96
C LEU A 12 18.89 8.31 5.72
N LYS A 13 18.42 9.19 6.62
CA LYS A 13 17.15 8.97 7.33
C LYS A 13 15.96 8.91 6.37
N THR A 14 15.89 9.82 5.40
CA THR A 14 14.79 9.83 4.40
C THR A 14 14.86 8.63 3.45
N SER A 15 16.05 8.22 3.03
CA SER A 15 16.23 7.03 2.18
C SER A 15 15.93 5.73 2.92
N ALA A 16 16.38 5.60 4.18
CA ALA A 16 16.07 4.45 5.01
C ALA A 16 14.57 4.35 5.33
N LEU A 17 13.91 5.48 5.59
CA LEU A 17 12.46 5.50 5.79
C LEU A 17 11.69 5.08 4.54
N ARG A 18 12.15 5.47 3.33
CA ARG A 18 11.56 5.00 2.06
C ARG A 18 11.74 3.49 1.86
N ILE A 19 12.90 2.95 2.22
CA ILE A 19 13.14 1.50 2.12
C ILE A 19 12.21 0.74 3.09
N ILE A 20 12.03 1.25 4.32
CA ILE A 20 11.10 0.66 5.29
C ILE A 20 9.65 0.80 4.81
N GLU A 21 9.31 1.93 4.18
CA GLU A 21 8.00 2.18 3.58
C GLU A 21 7.67 1.15 2.48
N GLU A 22 8.66 0.84 1.64
CA GLU A 22 8.49 -0.14 0.57
C GLU A 22 8.49 -1.59 1.07
N LEU A 23 9.35 -1.95 2.02
CA LEU A 23 9.47 -3.33 2.52
C LEU A 23 8.40 -3.67 3.56
N PHE A 24 8.04 -2.72 4.42
CA PHE A 24 7.11 -2.93 5.54
C PHE A 24 6.08 -1.79 5.64
N PRO A 25 5.23 -1.62 4.61
CA PRO A 25 4.24 -0.54 4.54
C PRO A 25 3.28 -0.53 5.75
N PHE A 26 2.93 -1.70 6.30
CA PHE A 26 2.08 -1.82 7.48
C PHE A 26 2.73 -1.23 8.75
N ILE A 27 4.00 -1.55 8.99
CA ILE A 27 4.76 -1.06 10.16
C ILE A 27 4.95 0.45 10.05
N TYR A 28 5.31 0.93 8.86
CA TYR A 28 5.47 2.35 8.60
C TYR A 28 4.17 3.13 8.81
N PHE A 29 3.03 2.60 8.34
CA PHE A 29 1.73 3.22 8.54
C PHE A 29 1.39 3.37 10.04
N TYR A 30 1.53 2.30 10.82
CA TYR A 30 1.20 2.33 12.25
C TYR A 30 2.06 3.32 13.03
N TYR A 31 3.36 3.37 12.72
CA TYR A 31 4.29 4.31 13.35
C TYR A 31 4.00 5.77 13.01
N THR A 32 3.70 6.07 11.74
CA THR A 32 3.54 7.44 11.28
C THR A 32 2.14 8.01 11.52
N ASN A 33 1.10 7.18 11.51
CA ASN A 33 -0.28 7.63 11.64
C ASN A 33 -0.54 8.29 13.01
N GLY A 34 -0.05 7.70 14.11
CA GLY A 34 -0.23 8.27 15.45
C GLY A 34 0.44 9.63 15.64
N SER A 35 1.65 9.80 15.12
CA SER A 35 2.38 11.07 15.22
C SER A 35 1.78 12.16 14.31
N LYS A 36 1.38 11.81 13.08
CA LYS A 36 0.81 12.77 12.12
C LYS A 36 -0.57 13.25 12.56
N LEU A 37 -1.42 12.37 13.10
CA LEU A 37 -2.76 12.74 13.55
C LEU A 37 -2.72 13.74 14.72
N ASN A 38 -1.78 13.58 15.66
CA ASN A 38 -1.60 14.51 16.77
C ASN A 38 -1.15 15.91 16.32
N ARG A 39 -0.50 16.03 15.15
CA ARG A 39 0.03 17.29 14.61
C ARG A 39 -0.90 17.98 13.61
N VAL A 40 -2.09 17.40 13.36
CA VAL A 40 -3.11 18.02 12.50
C VAL A 40 -3.52 19.38 13.08
N ASN A 41 -3.69 19.45 14.40
CA ASN A 41 -4.11 20.66 15.10
C ASN A 41 -2.97 21.67 15.37
N ASP A 42 -1.69 21.27 15.21
CA ASP A 42 -0.53 22.15 15.34
C ASP A 42 -0.33 22.95 14.04
N LEU A 43 -1.01 24.08 13.94
CA LEU A 43 -0.90 24.98 12.80
C LEU A 43 0.12 26.08 13.09
N SER A 44 1.05 26.31 12.16
CA SER A 44 1.99 27.42 12.26
C SER A 44 1.27 28.74 11.99
N PHE A 45 1.67 29.80 12.69
CA PHE A 45 1.21 31.15 12.43
C PHE A 45 1.46 31.59 10.97
N THR A 46 2.60 31.17 10.40
CA THR A 46 2.96 31.44 8.99
C THR A 46 2.00 30.80 7.98
N ASP A 47 1.43 29.64 8.31
CA ASP A 47 0.50 28.93 7.43
C ASP A 47 -0.83 29.69 7.38
N ILE A 48 -1.29 30.16 8.54
CA ILE A 48 -2.52 30.95 8.66
C ILE A 48 -2.39 32.29 7.92
N GLU A 49 -1.25 32.97 8.05
CA GLU A 49 -0.97 34.25 7.39
C GLU A 49 -0.86 34.12 5.85
N SER A 50 -0.42 32.97 5.35
CA SER A 50 -0.34 32.72 3.92
C SER A 50 -1.72 32.57 3.29
N TYR A 51 -2.64 31.91 4.01
CA TYR A 51 -4.01 31.64 3.54
C TYR A 51 -4.96 32.82 3.82
N SER A 52 -4.65 33.73 4.75
CA SER A 52 -5.47 34.93 5.01
C SER A 52 -5.48 35.95 3.87
N LYS A 53 -4.59 35.78 2.88
CA LYS A 53 -4.56 36.59 1.66
C LYS A 53 -5.64 36.19 0.64
N LEU A 54 -6.28 35.04 0.84
CA LEU A 54 -7.37 34.55 -0.01
C LEU A 54 -8.71 35.11 0.46
N GLN A 55 -9.64 35.31 -0.48
CA GLN A 55 -11.01 35.68 -0.17
C GLN A 55 -11.77 34.49 0.45
N ASP A 56 -12.62 34.75 1.44
CA ASP A 56 -13.39 33.73 2.18
C ASP A 56 -14.19 32.80 1.26
N SER A 57 -14.82 33.33 0.21
CA SER A 57 -15.56 32.53 -0.78
C SER A 57 -14.69 31.47 -1.47
N LYS A 58 -13.42 31.79 -1.74
CA LYS A 58 -12.47 30.88 -2.36
C LYS A 58 -11.94 29.85 -1.38
N ILE A 59 -11.85 30.20 -0.09
CA ILE A 59 -11.47 29.27 0.98
C ILE A 59 -12.57 28.23 1.18
N GLU A 60 -13.84 28.64 1.11
CA GLU A 60 -14.99 27.73 1.18
C GLU A 60 -15.07 26.77 -0.02
N GLU A 61 -14.87 27.29 -1.23
CA GLU A 61 -14.77 26.47 -2.44
C GLU A 61 -13.68 25.40 -2.29
N ARG A 62 -12.48 25.82 -1.87
CA ARG A 62 -11.35 24.91 -1.62
C ARG A 62 -11.65 23.88 -0.53
N LEU A 63 -12.31 24.28 0.55
CA LEU A 63 -12.67 23.38 1.63
C LEU A 63 -13.67 22.31 1.15
N LYS A 64 -14.62 22.70 0.29
CA LYS A 64 -15.55 21.78 -0.35
C LYS A 64 -14.82 20.81 -1.30
N ASP A 65 -13.93 21.32 -2.14
CA ASP A 65 -13.10 20.48 -3.03
C ASP A 65 -12.27 19.45 -2.23
N GLU A 66 -11.75 19.86 -1.07
CA GLU A 66 -11.00 18.99 -0.17
C GLU A 66 -11.88 17.91 0.48
N HIS A 67 -13.16 18.20 0.75
CA HIS A 67 -14.10 17.18 1.20
C HIS A 67 -14.43 16.16 0.09
N ASP A 68 -14.64 16.63 -1.13
CA ASP A 68 -14.91 15.77 -2.27
C ASP A 68 -13.68 14.89 -2.60
N ARG A 69 -12.48 15.47 -2.50
CA ARG A 69 -11.21 14.74 -2.61
C ARG A 69 -11.08 13.65 -1.54
N ALA A 70 -11.44 13.97 -0.29
CA ALA A 70 -11.40 13.00 0.80
C ALA A 70 -12.31 11.80 0.54
N LEU A 71 -13.54 12.07 0.06
CA LEU A 71 -14.51 11.04 -0.31
C LEU A 71 -14.00 10.17 -1.46
N ALA A 72 -13.44 10.78 -2.51
CA ALA A 72 -12.89 10.05 -3.65
C ALA A 72 -11.73 9.12 -3.25
N ILE A 73 -10.84 9.56 -2.35
CA ILE A 73 -9.73 8.73 -1.85
C ILE A 73 -10.27 7.56 -1.03
N ASP A 74 -11.19 7.82 -0.10
CA ASP A 74 -11.77 6.76 0.73
C ASP A 74 -12.56 5.73 -0.10
N ASP A 75 -13.31 6.17 -1.11
CA ASP A 75 -14.10 5.27 -1.96
C ASP A 75 -13.19 4.34 -2.79
N LYS A 76 -12.13 4.92 -3.38
CA LYS A 76 -11.10 4.15 -4.10
C LYS A 76 -10.37 3.18 -3.19
N THR A 77 -10.03 3.60 -1.98
CA THR A 77 -9.34 2.74 -1.00
C THR A 77 -10.26 1.60 -0.52
N SER A 78 -11.50 1.91 -0.16
CA SER A 78 -12.42 0.97 0.48
C SER A 78 -13.07 -0.02 -0.48
N LYS A 79 -13.42 0.37 -1.71
CA LYS A 79 -14.08 -0.57 -2.65
C LYS A 79 -13.07 -1.39 -3.43
N PHE A 80 -12.09 -0.70 -4.02
CA PHE A 80 -11.18 -1.33 -4.97
C PHE A 80 -10.00 -2.03 -4.26
N THR A 81 -9.33 -1.33 -3.35
CA THR A 81 -8.11 -1.84 -2.71
C THR A 81 -8.40 -2.96 -1.71
N LEU A 82 -9.48 -2.82 -0.92
CA LEU A 82 -9.95 -3.90 -0.05
C LEU A 82 -10.41 -5.12 -0.83
N GLY A 83 -11.28 -4.93 -1.83
CA GLY A 83 -11.80 -6.03 -2.64
C GLY A 83 -10.67 -6.83 -3.29
N LEU A 84 -9.75 -6.14 -3.96
CA LEU A 84 -8.59 -6.76 -4.58
C LEU A 84 -7.69 -7.46 -3.56
N SER A 85 -7.41 -6.82 -2.42
CA SER A 85 -6.60 -7.41 -1.37
C SER A 85 -7.18 -8.74 -0.89
N VAL A 86 -8.48 -8.78 -0.57
CA VAL A 86 -9.12 -9.99 -0.07
C VAL A 86 -9.11 -11.10 -1.13
N SER A 87 -9.53 -10.78 -2.37
CA SER A 87 -9.54 -11.76 -3.47
C SER A 87 -8.15 -12.32 -3.75
N LEU A 88 -7.14 -11.46 -3.86
CA LEU A 88 -5.77 -11.91 -4.17
C LEU A 88 -5.13 -12.64 -2.99
N SER A 89 -5.43 -12.26 -1.74
CA SER A 89 -4.95 -12.98 -0.56
C SER A 89 -5.47 -14.42 -0.53
N ILE A 90 -6.76 -14.61 -0.82
CA ILE A 90 -7.39 -15.93 -0.91
C ILE A 90 -6.75 -16.74 -2.05
N ILE A 91 -6.64 -16.15 -3.25
CA ILE A 91 -6.00 -16.82 -4.41
C ILE A 91 -4.57 -17.25 -4.06
N SER A 92 -3.78 -16.37 -3.44
CA SER A 92 -2.39 -16.65 -3.06
C SER A 92 -2.31 -17.75 -1.98
N ALA A 93 -3.18 -17.71 -0.98
CA ALA A 93 -3.25 -18.75 0.05
C ALA A 93 -3.64 -20.12 -0.56
N SER A 94 -4.66 -20.15 -1.42
CA SER A 94 -5.10 -21.36 -2.11
C SER A 94 -4.05 -21.91 -3.08
N ALA A 95 -3.32 -21.04 -3.78
CA ALA A 95 -2.25 -21.44 -4.71
C ALA A 95 -1.14 -22.23 -4.01
N SER A 96 -0.88 -21.95 -2.73
CA SER A 96 0.08 -22.71 -1.90
C SER A 96 -0.29 -24.19 -1.80
N SER A 97 -1.58 -24.51 -1.76
CA SER A 97 -2.06 -25.90 -1.75
C SER A 97 -1.90 -26.59 -3.12
N VAL A 98 -2.01 -25.83 -4.21
CA VAL A 98 -1.84 -26.35 -5.59
C VAL A 98 -0.39 -26.77 -5.84
N VAL A 99 0.58 -26.18 -5.13
CA VAL A 99 2.00 -26.58 -5.21
C VAL A 99 2.21 -28.05 -4.87
N LYS A 100 1.35 -28.66 -4.04
CA LYS A 100 1.42 -30.10 -3.71
C LYS A 100 1.08 -31.01 -4.90
N ILE A 101 0.45 -30.46 -5.94
CA ILE A 101 0.08 -31.18 -7.17
C ILE A 101 1.23 -31.08 -8.20
N LEU A 102 2.17 -30.14 -8.02
CA LEU A 102 3.33 -30.02 -8.89
C LEU A 102 4.26 -31.23 -8.72
N PRO A 103 4.97 -31.63 -9.80
CA PRO A 103 6.02 -32.64 -9.72
C PRO A 103 7.01 -32.33 -8.59
N GLU A 104 7.53 -33.36 -7.92
CA GLU A 104 8.50 -33.17 -6.84
C GLU A 104 9.75 -32.45 -7.36
N SER A 105 10.00 -31.28 -6.79
CA SER A 105 11.15 -30.43 -7.10
C SER A 105 11.59 -29.71 -5.84
N GLN A 106 12.89 -29.42 -5.75
CA GLN A 106 13.47 -28.60 -4.67
C GLN A 106 12.86 -27.19 -4.62
N PHE A 107 12.25 -26.73 -5.72
CA PHE A 107 11.61 -25.42 -5.78
C PHE A 107 10.20 -25.38 -5.15
N ASN A 108 9.56 -26.52 -4.88
CA ASN A 108 8.18 -26.54 -4.39
C ASN A 108 8.04 -25.84 -3.03
N GLU A 109 8.98 -26.04 -2.11
CA GLU A 109 8.98 -25.35 -0.82
C GLU A 109 9.15 -23.83 -0.99
N ILE A 110 10.03 -23.40 -1.89
CA ILE A 110 10.26 -21.99 -2.20
C ILE A 110 9.01 -21.36 -2.80
N ILE A 111 8.36 -22.03 -3.75
CA ILE A 111 7.12 -21.56 -4.40
C ILE A 111 6.00 -21.41 -3.35
N SER A 112 5.81 -22.41 -2.49
CA SER A 112 4.81 -22.35 -1.42
C SER A 112 5.10 -21.21 -0.43
N PHE A 113 6.37 -20.99 -0.09
CA PHE A 113 6.78 -19.88 0.76
C PHE A 113 6.48 -18.52 0.12
N LEU A 114 6.79 -18.35 -1.18
CA LEU A 114 6.49 -17.11 -1.92
C LEU A 114 4.99 -16.82 -1.97
N PHE A 115 4.14 -17.82 -2.22
CA PHE A 115 2.69 -17.64 -2.16
C PHE A 115 2.19 -17.27 -0.76
N GLY A 116 2.79 -17.83 0.29
CA GLY A 116 2.52 -17.44 1.67
C GLY A 116 2.89 -15.98 1.96
N VAL A 117 4.11 -15.56 1.62
CA VAL A 117 4.58 -14.17 1.80
C VAL A 117 3.74 -13.19 0.99
N SER A 118 3.40 -13.52 -0.25
CA SER A 118 2.49 -12.73 -1.08
C SER A 118 1.13 -12.53 -0.40
N SER A 119 0.53 -13.59 0.13
CA SER A 119 -0.76 -13.52 0.82
C SER A 119 -0.69 -12.58 2.02
N LEU A 120 0.40 -12.60 2.79
CA LEU A 120 0.62 -11.67 3.91
C LEU A 120 0.73 -10.20 3.45
N TYR A 121 1.46 -9.93 2.36
CA TYR A 121 1.53 -8.57 1.79
C TYR A 121 0.15 -8.09 1.36
N MET A 122 -0.59 -8.91 0.62
CA MET A 122 -1.92 -8.55 0.15
C MET A 122 -2.88 -8.32 1.31
N LEU A 123 -2.87 -9.21 2.31
CA LEU A 123 -3.69 -9.07 3.52
C LEU A 123 -3.35 -7.78 4.27
N SER A 124 -2.07 -7.44 4.40
CA SER A 124 -1.64 -6.19 5.04
C SER A 124 -2.19 -4.96 4.32
N GLY A 125 -2.19 -4.95 2.99
CA GLY A 125 -2.79 -3.89 2.18
C GLY A 125 -4.29 -3.77 2.42
N GLY A 126 -4.97 -4.90 2.60
CA GLY A 126 -6.38 -4.95 2.98
C GLY A 126 -6.62 -4.37 4.37
N LEU A 127 -5.84 -4.76 5.37
CA LEU A 127 -5.95 -4.21 6.72
C LEU A 127 -5.70 -2.69 6.76
N ILE A 128 -4.74 -2.18 5.97
CA ILE A 128 -4.52 -0.73 5.82
C ILE A 128 -5.74 -0.06 5.18
N ALA A 129 -6.28 -0.67 4.11
CA ALA A 129 -7.43 -0.15 3.40
C ALA A 129 -8.73 -0.23 4.23
N LEU A 130 -8.85 -1.14 5.21
CA LEU A 130 -9.96 -1.19 6.17
C LEU A 130 -9.99 0.09 7.02
N GLY A 131 -8.82 0.71 7.23
CA GLY A 131 -8.72 2.02 7.85
C GLY A 131 -9.52 3.09 7.12
N ALA A 132 -9.84 2.94 5.83
CA ALA A 132 -10.72 3.86 5.09
C ALA A 132 -12.20 3.76 5.48
N LEU A 133 -12.63 2.62 6.03
CA LEU A 133 -13.98 2.47 6.58
C LEU A 133 -14.11 3.21 7.92
N LYS A 134 -13.01 3.33 8.68
CA LYS A 134 -12.97 4.17 9.87
C LYS A 134 -12.86 5.63 9.41
N THR A 135 -13.87 6.43 9.70
CA THR A 135 -13.88 7.85 9.36
C THR A 135 -12.78 8.59 10.12
N LEU A 136 -11.74 9.03 9.41
CA LEU A 136 -10.82 10.05 9.92
C LEU A 136 -11.62 11.36 10.14
N PRO A 137 -11.19 12.21 11.10
CA PRO A 137 -11.90 13.45 11.43
C PRO A 137 -12.07 14.32 10.18
N LYS A 138 -13.24 14.96 10.08
CA LYS A 138 -13.53 15.97 9.05
C LYS A 138 -13.59 17.33 9.73
N TYR A 139 -13.00 18.34 9.13
CA TYR A 139 -12.95 19.70 9.65
C TYR A 139 -13.77 20.64 8.76
N GLY A 140 -14.41 21.66 9.34
CA GLY A 140 -15.16 22.63 8.56
C GLY A 140 -16.49 22.14 8.01
N TYR A 141 -17.18 21.28 8.76
CA TYR A 141 -18.51 20.77 8.38
C TYR A 141 -19.52 20.90 9.53
N GLY A 142 -20.81 20.95 9.17
CA GLY A 142 -21.94 20.90 10.10
C GLY A 142 -22.43 22.26 10.60
N THR A 143 -23.58 22.27 11.26
CA THR A 143 -24.30 23.49 11.65
C THR A 143 -23.51 24.38 12.62
N ALA A 144 -22.75 23.79 13.54
CA ALA A 144 -21.93 24.55 14.48
C ALA A 144 -20.79 25.32 13.78
N PHE A 145 -20.22 24.75 12.72
CA PHE A 145 -19.23 25.42 11.89
C PHE A 145 -19.86 26.58 11.11
N GLU A 146 -21.01 26.37 10.48
CA GLU A 146 -21.71 27.45 9.75
C GLU A 146 -22.09 28.63 10.63
N ILE A 147 -22.51 28.38 11.88
CA ILE A 147 -22.86 29.44 12.84
C ILE A 147 -21.62 30.21 13.31
N SER A 148 -20.48 29.53 13.49
CA SER A 148 -19.23 30.11 14.03
C SER A 148 -18.22 30.53 12.95
N LYS A 149 -18.64 30.47 11.69
CA LYS A 149 -17.83 30.72 10.51
C LYS A 149 -17.28 32.15 10.52
N CYS A 150 -15.95 32.24 10.57
CA CYS A 150 -15.19 33.45 10.32
C CYS A 150 -13.92 33.08 9.56
N THR A 151 -13.24 34.05 8.93
CA THR A 151 -12.03 33.83 8.13
C THR A 151 -10.99 32.95 8.84
N HIS A 152 -10.75 33.18 10.14
CA HIS A 152 -9.81 32.38 10.93
C HIS A 152 -10.26 30.92 11.11
N VAL A 153 -11.55 30.69 11.38
CA VAL A 153 -12.11 29.33 11.52
C VAL A 153 -12.13 28.59 10.18
N LEU A 154 -12.38 29.31 9.08
CA LEU A 154 -12.32 28.77 7.71
C LEU A 154 -10.92 28.30 7.35
N ILE A 155 -9.91 29.16 7.52
CA ILE A 155 -8.51 28.84 7.24
C ILE A 155 -8.04 27.67 8.09
N ARG A 156 -8.36 27.69 9.40
CA ARG A 156 -8.02 26.59 10.31
C ARG A 156 -8.63 25.27 9.85
N SER A 157 -9.89 25.30 9.42
CA SER A 157 -10.61 24.11 8.96
C SER A 157 -10.01 23.58 7.66
N LEU A 158 -9.71 24.46 6.70
CA LEU A 158 -9.06 24.10 5.44
C LEU A 158 -7.70 23.43 5.68
N LEU A 159 -6.82 24.06 6.45
CA LEU A 159 -5.48 23.51 6.74
C LEU A 159 -5.56 22.17 7.48
N SER A 160 -6.47 22.04 8.43
CA SER A 160 -6.66 20.78 9.17
C SER A 160 -7.20 19.68 8.24
N GLN A 161 -8.12 20.03 7.34
CA GLN A 161 -8.67 19.12 6.34
C GLN A 161 -7.60 18.67 5.34
N GLU A 162 -6.75 19.58 4.84
CA GLU A 162 -5.62 19.26 3.95
C GLU A 162 -4.66 18.26 4.61
N LYS A 163 -4.25 18.50 5.86
CA LYS A 163 -3.38 17.58 6.61
C LYS A 163 -3.99 16.20 6.82
N VAL A 164 -5.29 16.11 7.11
CA VAL A 164 -5.97 14.81 7.20
C VAL A 164 -6.01 14.12 5.83
N ASN A 165 -6.20 14.88 4.76
CA ASN A 165 -6.22 14.35 3.41
C ASN A 165 -4.85 13.83 2.98
N GLU A 166 -3.74 14.44 3.44
CA GLU A 166 -2.40 13.86 3.28
C GLU A 166 -2.27 12.49 3.97
N ILE A 167 -2.85 12.33 5.17
CA ILE A 167 -2.87 11.03 5.87
C ILE A 167 -3.67 10.00 5.07
N ARG A 168 -4.83 10.39 4.51
CA ARG A 168 -5.63 9.52 3.62
C ARG A 168 -4.83 9.10 2.39
N TYR A 169 -4.12 10.05 1.78
CA TYR A 169 -3.28 9.80 0.61
C TYR A 169 -2.17 8.79 0.92
N VAL A 170 -1.41 9.02 2.00
CA VAL A 170 -0.33 8.10 2.42
C VAL A 170 -0.89 6.71 2.74
N ARG A 171 -2.03 6.61 3.43
CA ARG A 171 -2.68 5.32 3.69
C ARG A 171 -2.99 4.56 2.40
N ASN A 172 -3.56 5.25 1.40
CA ASN A 172 -3.90 4.66 0.12
C ASN A 172 -2.65 4.23 -0.67
N GLU A 173 -1.59 5.05 -0.68
CA GLU A 173 -0.30 4.70 -1.28
C GLU A 173 0.29 3.43 -0.65
N LEU A 174 0.33 3.34 0.67
CA LEU A 174 0.88 2.17 1.37
C LEU A 174 0.07 0.90 1.11
N ALA A 175 -1.26 1.00 1.06
CA ALA A 175 -2.10 -0.13 0.69
C ALA A 175 -1.83 -0.60 -0.74
N PHE A 176 -1.60 0.34 -1.68
CA PHE A 176 -1.24 0.02 -3.05
C PHE A 176 0.17 -0.60 -3.15
N ILE A 177 1.16 -0.09 -2.41
CA ILE A 177 2.51 -0.67 -2.35
C ILE A 177 2.47 -2.12 -1.85
N SER A 178 1.70 -2.39 -0.78
CA SER A 178 1.46 -3.76 -0.29
C SER A 178 0.92 -4.67 -1.39
N LEU A 179 -0.10 -4.23 -2.12
CA LEU A 179 -0.69 -5.02 -3.22
C LEU A 179 0.30 -5.26 -4.35
N ARG A 180 1.02 -4.20 -4.77
CA ARG A 180 2.03 -4.28 -5.83
C ARG A 180 3.11 -5.31 -5.49
N ASN A 181 3.65 -5.25 -4.28
CA ASN A 181 4.70 -6.15 -3.84
C ASN A 181 4.19 -7.61 -3.75
N GLY A 182 2.99 -7.81 -3.20
CA GLY A 182 2.35 -9.14 -3.20
C GLY A 182 2.17 -9.68 -4.61
N PHE A 183 1.65 -8.86 -5.54
CA PHE A 183 1.44 -9.26 -6.93
C PHE A 183 2.74 -9.63 -7.64
N LEU A 184 3.82 -8.87 -7.41
CA LEU A 184 5.14 -9.17 -7.96
C LEU A 184 5.68 -10.52 -7.45
N ILE A 185 5.45 -10.83 -6.17
CA ILE A 185 5.85 -12.13 -5.60
C ILE A 185 5.04 -13.28 -6.20
N ILE A 186 3.72 -13.12 -6.41
CA ILE A 186 2.90 -14.10 -7.17
C ILE A 186 3.49 -14.33 -8.55
N PHE A 187 3.83 -13.25 -9.26
CA PHE A 187 4.37 -13.34 -10.60
C PHE A 187 5.68 -14.14 -10.64
N ILE A 188 6.59 -13.91 -9.70
CA ILE A 188 7.82 -14.71 -9.55
C ILE A 188 7.50 -16.18 -9.23
N ALA A 189 6.56 -16.45 -8.31
CA ALA A 189 6.17 -17.81 -7.97
C ALA A 189 5.59 -18.57 -9.18
N LEU A 190 4.78 -17.91 -10.01
CA LEU A 190 4.23 -18.48 -11.24
C LEU A 190 5.32 -18.77 -12.27
N LEU A 191 6.32 -17.90 -12.43
CA LEU A 191 7.46 -18.18 -13.31
C LEU A 191 8.23 -19.42 -12.84
N LEU A 192 8.44 -19.58 -11.54
CA LEU A 192 9.08 -20.78 -10.98
C LEU A 192 8.23 -22.03 -11.22
N CYS A 193 6.91 -21.96 -11.09
CA CYS A 193 6.03 -23.08 -11.45
C CYS A 193 6.21 -23.50 -12.91
N ILE A 194 6.31 -22.54 -13.83
CA ILE A 194 6.55 -22.82 -15.26
C ILE A 194 7.90 -23.52 -15.46
N VAL A 195 8.95 -23.07 -14.75
CA VAL A 195 10.27 -23.70 -14.82
C VAL A 195 10.22 -25.15 -14.33
N VAL A 196 9.55 -25.42 -13.21
CA VAL A 196 9.37 -26.80 -12.69
C VAL A 196 8.62 -27.68 -13.69
N LEU A 197 7.53 -27.18 -14.27
CA LEU A 197 6.76 -27.91 -15.28
C LEU A 197 7.58 -28.19 -16.54
N PHE A 198 8.38 -27.22 -16.99
CA PHE A 198 9.25 -27.39 -18.16
C PHE A 198 10.35 -28.43 -17.91
N GLN A 199 10.97 -28.42 -16.72
CA GLN A 199 11.94 -29.44 -16.31
C GLN A 199 11.33 -30.84 -16.35
N GLN A 200 10.10 -31.02 -15.84
CA GLN A 200 9.40 -32.29 -15.89
C GLN A 200 9.14 -32.77 -17.33
N ILE A 201 8.69 -31.87 -18.21
CA ILE A 201 8.46 -32.18 -19.63
C ILE A 201 9.76 -32.63 -20.32
N CYS A 202 10.88 -31.94 -20.06
CA CYS A 202 12.19 -32.31 -20.59
C CYS A 202 12.65 -33.70 -20.11
N ILE A 203 12.48 -34.00 -18.82
CA ILE A 203 12.84 -35.31 -18.24
C ILE A 203 11.97 -36.43 -18.86
N CYS A 204 10.64 -36.24 -18.93
CA CYS A 204 9.75 -37.21 -19.57
C CYS A 204 10.12 -37.45 -21.04
N ARG A 205 10.49 -36.39 -21.78
CA ARG A 205 10.91 -36.51 -23.19
C ARG A 205 12.22 -37.30 -23.34
N GLN A 206 13.20 -37.10 -22.46
CA GLN A 206 14.42 -37.90 -22.45
C GLN A 206 14.14 -39.37 -22.12
N GLY A 207 13.27 -39.65 -21.14
CA GLY A 207 12.86 -41.01 -20.78
C GLY A 207 12.19 -41.76 -21.92
N TRP A 208 11.37 -41.08 -22.74
CA TRP A 208 10.76 -41.67 -23.94
C TRP A 208 11.79 -41.99 -25.02
N VAL A 209 12.77 -41.11 -25.25
CA VAL A 209 13.84 -41.34 -26.25
C VAL A 209 14.72 -42.52 -25.85
N THR A 210 15.04 -42.69 -24.56
CA THR A 210 15.81 -43.84 -24.07
C THR A 210 14.99 -45.12 -23.95
N GLY A 211 13.68 -45.03 -23.66
CA GLY A 211 12.78 -46.19 -23.59
C GLY A 211 12.53 -46.87 -24.94
N LEU A 212 12.54 -46.10 -26.04
CA LEU A 212 12.47 -46.62 -27.41
C LEU A 212 13.74 -47.34 -27.86
N GLN A 213 14.91 -47.06 -27.26
CA GLN A 213 16.15 -47.79 -27.57
C GLN A 213 16.18 -49.20 -26.93
N CYS A 214 15.48 -49.43 -25.82
CA CYS A 214 15.46 -50.74 -25.15
C CYS A 214 14.41 -51.72 -25.70
N SER A 215 13.50 -51.27 -26.58
CA SER A 215 12.42 -52.11 -27.14
C SER A 215 12.66 -52.52 -28.61
N GLY A 216 13.82 -52.18 -29.18
CA GLY A 216 14.25 -52.57 -30.54
C GLY A 216 15.38 -53.63 -30.59
N LEU A 217 15.75 -54.21 -29.45
CA LEU A 217 16.75 -55.28 -29.32
C LEU A 217 16.16 -56.38 -28.43
N GLY A 218 15.24 -57.17 -28.99
CA GLY A 218 14.61 -58.32 -28.36
C GLY A 218 13.83 -59.10 -29.38
#